data_AF-A0A1M5LET8-F1
#
_entry.id   AF-A0A1M5LET8-F1
#
_cell.length_a   1.000
_cell.length_b   1.000
_cell.length_c   1.000
_cell.angle_alpha   90.00
_cell.angle_beta   90.00
_cell.angle_gamma   90.00
#
_symmetry.space_group_name_H-M   'P 1'
#
loop_
_entity.id
_entity.type
_entity.pdbx_description
1 polymer ?
#
loop_
_entity_poly.entity_id
_entity_poly.type
_entity_poly.pdbx_seq_one_letter_code
_entity_poly.pdbx_strand_id
1 'polypeptide(L)'
;MLIEVECRAFAEQYLLRLAQECGEELVLMPSSFETSATFAFFYNTKEFLATGNYIYALAGNAPLMVSKLTGEMKVAGTALPIEDYVREFEAMRGRSALGASGLCSMMAAHGQNHMDQLGV
;
A
#
# COMPACT_ATOMS: atom_id res chain seq x y z
N MET A 1 -7.90 2.30 -19.58
CA MET A 1 -6.90 2.17 -18.50
C MET A 1 -6.69 3.54 -17.92
N LEU A 2 -6.64 3.62 -16.60
CA LEU A 2 -6.37 4.82 -15.85
C LEU A 2 -4.95 5.31 -16.14
N ILE A 3 -4.81 6.63 -16.25
CA ILE A 3 -3.53 7.31 -16.42
C ILE A 3 -2.90 7.63 -15.06
N GLU A 4 -1.65 8.09 -15.07
CA GLU A 4 -0.89 8.33 -13.83
C GLU A 4 -1.64 9.27 -12.86
N VAL A 5 -2.20 10.39 -13.34
CA VAL A 5 -2.91 11.35 -12.48
C VAL A 5 -4.12 10.72 -11.78
N GLU A 6 -4.86 9.83 -12.45
CA GLU A 6 -6.01 9.14 -11.85
C GLU A 6 -5.54 8.12 -10.82
N CYS A 7 -4.50 7.34 -11.13
CA CYS A 7 -3.91 6.37 -10.20
C CYS A 7 -3.28 7.06 -8.98
N ARG A 8 -2.65 8.21 -9.21
CA ARG A 8 -2.04 9.04 -8.18
C ARG A 8 -3.08 9.58 -7.21
N ALA A 9 -4.24 10.02 -7.71
CA ALA A 9 -5.33 10.49 -6.86
C ALA A 9 -5.83 9.41 -5.88
N PHE A 10 -5.90 8.14 -6.31
CA PHE A 10 -6.21 7.04 -5.39
C PHE A 10 -5.15 6.88 -4.30
N ALA A 11 -3.87 6.89 -4.68
CA ALA A 11 -2.76 6.78 -3.72
C ALA A 11 -2.72 7.97 -2.74
N GLU A 12 -2.98 9.19 -3.20
CA GLU A 12 -3.10 10.39 -2.36
C GLU A 12 -4.26 10.29 -1.37
N GLN A 13 -5.41 9.77 -1.78
CA GLN A 13 -6.54 9.55 -0.89
C GLN A 13 -6.20 8.58 0.25
N TYR A 14 -5.49 7.49 -0.06
CA TYR A 14 -5.00 6.57 0.97
C TYR A 14 -4.00 7.26 1.90
N LEU A 15 -3.08 8.05 1.32
CA LEU A 15 -2.04 8.71 2.08
C LEU A 15 -2.59 9.78 3.03
N LEU A 16 -3.63 10.52 2.63
CA LEU A 16 -4.32 11.48 3.49
C LEU A 16 -4.92 10.81 4.73
N ARG A 17 -5.48 9.61 4.57
CA ARG A 17 -5.99 8.83 5.70
C ARG A 17 -4.85 8.39 6.62
N LEU A 18 -3.78 7.85 6.05
CA LEU A 18 -2.61 7.39 6.82
C LEU A 18 -1.97 8.55 7.59
N ALA A 19 -1.82 9.71 6.96
CA ALA A 19 -1.30 10.95 7.55
C ALA A 19 -2.09 11.37 8.80
N GLN A 20 -3.43 11.29 8.74
CA GLN A 20 -4.30 11.58 9.88
C GLN A 20 -4.13 10.57 11.02
N GLU A 21 -3.94 9.29 10.69
CA GLU A 21 -3.77 8.21 11.67
C GLU A 21 -2.42 8.30 12.39
N CYS A 22 -1.34 8.67 11.68
CA CYS A 22 0.00 8.76 12.28
C CYS A 22 0.35 10.16 12.81
N GLY A 23 -0.42 11.20 12.47
CA GLY A 23 -0.16 12.57 12.87
C GLY A 23 1.02 13.23 12.13
N GLU A 24 1.36 12.75 10.93
CA GLU A 24 2.46 13.26 10.11
C GLU A 24 1.94 13.72 8.75
N GLU A 25 2.53 14.77 8.17
CA GLU A 25 2.17 15.21 6.81
C GLU A 25 2.91 14.34 5.79
N LEU A 26 2.17 13.47 5.10
CA LEU A 26 2.72 12.52 4.14
C LEU A 26 2.44 12.96 2.71
N VAL A 27 3.45 12.81 1.84
CA VAL A 27 3.39 13.23 0.44
C VAL A 27 3.97 12.15 -0.48
N LEU A 28 3.35 11.98 -1.65
CA LEU A 28 3.90 11.12 -2.70
C LEU A 28 5.20 11.73 -3.25
N MET A 29 6.19 10.86 -3.47
CA MET A 29 7.41 11.22 -4.18
C MET A 29 7.11 11.50 -5.67
N PRO A 30 7.93 12.32 -6.35
CA PRO A 30 7.71 12.63 -7.77
C PRO A 30 7.83 11.42 -8.69
N SER A 31 8.69 10.45 -8.35
CA SER A 31 8.91 9.25 -9.14
C SER A 31 7.92 8.14 -8.76
N SER A 32 7.41 7.45 -9.77
CA SER A 32 6.65 6.22 -9.64
C SER A 32 7.37 5.08 -10.38
N PHE A 33 7.08 3.84 -10.00
CA PHE A 33 7.40 2.67 -10.83
C PHE A 33 6.14 2.31 -11.63
N GLU A 34 6.29 2.05 -12.92
CA GLU A 34 5.18 1.82 -13.84
C GLU A 34 5.39 0.55 -14.67
N THR A 35 4.33 -0.24 -14.79
CA THR A 35 4.19 -1.28 -15.80
C THR A 35 3.05 -0.93 -16.76
N SER A 36 2.78 -1.80 -17.74
CA SER A 36 1.59 -1.64 -18.57
C SER A 36 0.30 -1.65 -17.76
N ALA A 37 0.23 -2.35 -16.61
CA ALA A 37 -1.01 -2.59 -15.85
C ALA A 37 -1.07 -1.94 -14.46
N THR A 38 0.05 -1.45 -13.92
CA THR A 38 0.16 -1.03 -12.52
C THR A 38 1.03 0.22 -12.38
N PHE A 39 0.63 1.13 -11.49
CA PHE A 39 1.53 2.13 -10.91
C PHE A 39 1.88 1.73 -9.48
N ALA A 40 3.13 1.92 -9.09
CA ALA A 40 3.58 1.86 -7.71
C ALA A 40 4.11 3.24 -7.30
N PHE A 41 3.46 3.84 -6.31
CA PHE A 41 3.82 5.14 -5.77
C PHE A 41 4.59 5.01 -4.47
N PHE A 42 5.62 5.83 -4.32
CA PHE A 42 6.41 5.95 -3.10
C PHE A 42 6.03 7.24 -2.38
N TYR A 43 6.22 7.30 -1.08
CA TYR A 43 5.87 8.46 -0.27
C TYR A 43 6.83 8.66 0.88
N ASN A 44 6.89 9.86 1.43
CA ASN A 44 7.63 10.15 2.65
C ASN A 44 6.97 11.30 3.41
N THR A 45 7.55 11.73 4.54
CA THR A 45 7.12 12.98 5.18
C THR A 45 7.43 14.16 4.26
N LYS A 46 6.60 15.19 4.34
CA LYS A 46 6.80 16.43 3.60
C LYS A 46 8.10 17.13 4.02
N GLU A 47 8.41 17.11 5.30
CA GLU A 47 9.62 17.68 5.89
C GLU A 47 10.87 17.03 5.32
N PHE A 48 10.89 15.70 5.19
CA PHE A 48 12.00 15.01 4.55
C PHE A 48 12.16 15.43 3.09
N LEU A 49 11.07 15.46 2.31
CA LEU A 49 11.17 15.86 0.90
C LEU A 49 11.56 17.32 0.71
N ALA A 50 11.16 18.22 1.61
CA ALA A 50 11.49 19.63 1.54
C ALA A 50 12.93 19.94 1.97
N THR A 51 13.46 19.22 2.96
CA THR A 51 14.73 19.54 3.61
C THR A 51 15.87 18.59 3.28
N GLY A 52 15.56 17.36 2.86
CA GLY A 52 16.51 16.26 2.76
C GLY A 52 17.05 15.76 4.11
N ASN A 53 16.54 16.26 5.24
CA ASN A 53 17.02 15.87 6.56
C ASN A 53 16.44 14.51 6.95
N TYR A 54 17.30 13.50 6.98
CA TYR A 54 16.94 12.10 7.22
C TYR A 54 16.28 11.84 8.58
N ILE A 55 16.39 12.74 9.56
CA ILE A 55 15.68 12.58 10.85
C ILE A 55 14.15 12.60 10.67
N TYR A 56 13.67 13.23 9.59
CA TYR A 56 12.25 13.26 9.24
C TYR A 56 11.86 12.15 8.28
N ALA A 57 12.83 11.35 7.79
CA ALA A 57 12.51 10.27 6.87
C ALA A 57 11.71 9.17 7.58
N LEU A 58 10.66 8.68 6.92
CA LEU A 58 9.97 7.48 7.36
C LEU A 58 10.93 6.27 7.30
N ALA A 59 10.88 5.44 8.34
CA ALA A 59 11.48 4.12 8.32
C ALA A 59 10.45 3.09 7.85
N GLY A 60 10.72 2.40 6.74
CA GLY A 60 9.90 1.28 6.28
C GLY A 60 8.57 1.65 5.63
N ASN A 61 8.48 2.82 4.99
CA ASN A 61 7.34 3.17 4.13
C ASN A 61 7.23 2.20 2.94
N ALA A 62 6.10 1.50 2.87
CA ALA A 62 5.87 0.51 1.82
C ALA A 62 5.24 1.16 0.57
N PRO A 63 5.64 0.76 -0.65
CA PRO A 63 5.04 1.28 -1.88
C PRO A 63 3.53 1.03 -1.97
N LEU A 64 2.81 1.97 -2.59
CA LEU A 64 1.36 1.90 -2.85
C LEU A 64 1.13 1.45 -4.30
N MET A 65 0.67 0.22 -4.50
CA MET A 65 0.37 -0.30 -5.83
C MET A 65 -1.08 0.01 -6.21
N VAL A 66 -1.30 0.50 -7.42
CA VAL A 66 -2.60 0.92 -7.96
C VAL A 66 -2.79 0.30 -9.33
N SER A 67 -3.92 -0.36 -9.55
CA SER A 67 -4.22 -0.92 -10.85
C SER A 67 -4.67 0.13 -11.85
N LYS A 68 -4.04 0.13 -13.02
CA LYS A 68 -4.45 0.94 -14.18
C LYS A 68 -5.77 0.47 -14.80
N LEU A 69 -6.33 -0.68 -14.40
CA LEU A 69 -7.63 -1.11 -14.93
C LEU A 69 -8.80 -0.63 -14.08
N THR A 70 -8.66 -0.67 -12.75
CA THR A 70 -9.78 -0.50 -11.82
C THR A 70 -9.58 0.56 -10.76
N GLY A 71 -8.34 1.05 -10.54
CA GLY A 71 -8.01 1.94 -9.44
C GLY A 71 -7.89 1.24 -8.08
N GLU A 72 -8.12 -0.07 -8.01
CA GLU A 72 -7.92 -0.83 -6.77
C GLU A 72 -6.47 -0.78 -6.32
N MET A 73 -6.26 -0.74 -5.01
CA MET A 73 -4.94 -0.56 -4.41
C MET A 73 -4.55 -1.67 -3.45
N LYS A 74 -3.24 -1.89 -3.32
CA LYS A 74 -2.64 -2.72 -2.27
C LYS A 74 -1.35 -2.06 -1.79
N VAL A 75 -1.14 -2.04 -0.48
CA VAL A 75 0.15 -1.66 0.12
C VAL A 75 1.10 -2.85 -0.01
N ALA A 76 2.31 -2.60 -0.51
CA ALA A 76 3.35 -3.61 -0.62
C ALA A 76 3.95 -3.97 0.75
N GLY A 77 4.90 -4.92 0.75
CA GLY A 77 5.84 -5.06 1.86
C GLY A 77 7.10 -4.22 1.62
N THR A 78 8.08 -4.37 2.51
CA THR A 78 9.40 -3.70 2.41
C THR A 78 10.57 -4.68 2.37
N ALA A 79 10.29 -5.99 2.29
CA ALA A 79 11.29 -7.05 2.34
C ALA A 79 11.88 -7.42 0.97
N LEU A 80 11.18 -7.10 -0.13
CA LEU A 80 11.55 -7.46 -1.50
C LEU A 80 11.66 -6.22 -2.40
N PRO A 81 12.31 -6.33 -3.57
CA PRO A 81 12.26 -5.33 -4.62
C PRO A 81 10.82 -5.04 -5.10
N ILE A 82 10.59 -3.83 -5.63
CA ILE A 82 9.25 -3.40 -6.06
C ILE A 82 8.68 -4.27 -7.19
N GLU A 83 9.54 -4.76 -8.09
CA GLU A 83 9.16 -5.60 -9.22
C GLU A 83 8.49 -6.91 -8.76
N ASP A 84 8.97 -7.48 -7.65
CA ASP A 84 8.40 -8.70 -7.09
C ASP A 84 6.99 -8.46 -6.54
N TYR A 85 6.79 -7.35 -5.84
CA TYR A 85 5.47 -6.96 -5.33
C TYR A 85 4.49 -6.62 -6.45
N VAL A 86 4.93 -5.89 -7.47
CA VAL A 86 4.07 -5.56 -8.62
C VAL A 86 3.69 -6.83 -9.38
N ARG A 87 4.64 -7.75 -9.60
CA ARG A 87 4.35 -9.04 -10.23
C ARG A 87 3.34 -9.85 -9.42
N GLU A 88 3.47 -9.88 -8.09
CA GLU A 88 2.50 -10.55 -7.22
C GLU A 88 1.10 -9.90 -7.33
N PHE A 89 1.05 -8.57 -7.24
CA PHE A 89 -0.18 -7.78 -7.37
C PHE A 89 -0.90 -8.06 -8.69
N GLU A 90 -0.19 -8.00 -9.80
CA GLU A 90 -0.73 -8.28 -11.13
C GLU A 90 -1.19 -9.74 -11.28
N ALA A 91 -0.42 -10.70 -10.74
CA ALA A 91 -0.78 -12.11 -10.80
C ALA A 91 -2.05 -12.43 -9.98
N MET A 92 -2.23 -11.81 -8.80
CA MET A 92 -3.47 -11.92 -8.03
C MET A 92 -4.67 -11.43 -8.85
N ARG A 93 -4.52 -10.30 -9.55
CA ARG A 93 -5.58 -9.71 -10.37
C ARG A 93 -5.89 -10.52 -11.62
N GLY A 94 -4.88 -11.06 -12.29
CA GLY A 94 -5.05 -11.95 -13.43
C GLY A 94 -5.86 -13.20 -13.04
N ARG A 95 -5.65 -13.72 -11.83
CA ARG A 95 -6.46 -14.84 -11.28
C ARG A 95 -7.90 -14.42 -10.95
N SER A 96 -8.11 -13.25 -10.37
CA SER A 96 -9.45 -12.73 -10.07
C SER A 96 -10.27 -12.42 -11.33
N ALA A 97 -9.62 -11.97 -12.42
CA ALA A 97 -10.28 -11.72 -13.69
C ALA A 97 -10.72 -13.00 -14.42
N LEU A 98 -10.01 -14.12 -14.23
CA LEU A 98 -10.39 -15.44 -14.77
C LEU A 98 -11.32 -16.24 -13.82
N GLY A 99 -11.61 -15.74 -12.63
CA GLY A 99 -12.22 -16.52 -11.54
C GLY A 99 -13.32 -15.79 -10.78
N ALA A 100 -14.16 -15.00 -11.46
CA ALA A 100 -15.37 -14.43 -10.85
C ALA A 100 -16.45 -15.50 -10.54
N SER A 101 -16.08 -16.51 -9.73
CA SER A 101 -16.94 -17.24 -8.81
C SER A 101 -16.07 -17.87 -7.71
N GLY A 102 -15.99 -17.26 -6.52
CA GLY A 102 -15.36 -17.90 -5.36
C GLY A 102 -14.80 -16.94 -4.32
N LEU A 103 -15.44 -16.91 -3.15
CA LEU A 103 -15.16 -16.08 -1.99
C LEU A 103 -13.89 -16.48 -1.20
N CYS A 104 -13.40 -15.52 -0.40
CA CYS A 104 -12.61 -15.65 0.85
C CYS A 104 -11.14 -16.11 0.69
N SER A 105 -10.14 -15.66 1.45
CA SER A 105 -10.06 -15.08 2.80
C SER A 105 -8.70 -14.38 2.95
N MET A 106 -8.54 -13.49 3.93
CA MET A 106 -7.32 -13.28 4.75
C MET A 106 -7.45 -11.97 5.55
N MET A 107 -8.38 -11.95 6.52
CA MET A 107 -8.27 -11.12 7.71
C MET A 107 -8.87 -11.88 8.89
N ALA A 108 -8.01 -12.55 9.66
CA ALA A 108 -8.28 -12.93 11.04
C ALA A 108 -6.94 -13.19 11.74
N ALA A 109 -6.27 -12.11 12.14
CA ALA A 109 -5.29 -12.15 13.22
C ALA A 109 -5.90 -11.38 14.38
N HIS A 110 -6.45 -12.10 15.36
CA HIS A 110 -6.55 -11.65 16.75
C HIS A 110 -6.22 -12.86 17.62
N GLY A 111 -5.02 -12.81 18.21
CA GLY A 111 -4.62 -13.75 19.25
C GLY A 111 -5.45 -13.50 20.51
N GLN A 112 -6.04 -14.56 21.04
CA GLN A 112 -6.55 -14.56 22.41
C GLN A 112 -5.43 -15.03 23.33
N ASN A 113 -4.84 -14.08 24.05
CA ASN A 113 -4.01 -14.37 25.21
C ASN A 113 -4.91 -14.74 26.40
N HIS A 114 -4.62 -15.93 26.91
CA HIS A 114 -4.75 -16.42 28.27
C HIS A 114 -4.94 -15.33 29.37
N MET A 115 -5.99 -15.51 30.18
CA MET A 115 -5.99 -15.40 31.66
C MET A 115 -7.44 -15.45 32.15
N ASP A 116 -7.83 -16.55 32.79
CA ASP A 116 -8.78 -16.52 33.90
C ASP A 116 -8.46 -17.70 34.84
N GLN A 117 -7.80 -17.35 35.93
CA GLN A 117 -7.83 -18.13 37.17
C GLN A 117 -9.14 -17.76 37.88
N LEU A 118 -9.89 -18.77 38.35
CA LEU A 118 -10.57 -18.89 39.64
C LEU A 118 -11.86 -19.71 39.52
N GLY A 119 -11.95 -20.79 40.30
CA GLY A 119 -13.21 -21.31 40.83
C GLY A 119 -13.61 -22.72 40.41
N VAL A 120 -12.99 -23.76 40.99
CA VAL A 120 -13.58 -24.67 42.00
C VAL A 120 -12.50 -25.51 42.67
#